data_AF-A0A350W4E1-F1
#
_entry.id   AF-A0A350W4E1-F1
#
_cell.length_a   1.000
_cell.length_b   1.000
_cell.length_c   1.000
_cell.angle_alpha   90.00
_cell.angle_beta   90.00
_cell.angle_gamma   90.00
#
_symmetry.space_group_name_H-M   'P 1'
#
loop_
_entity.id
_entity.type
_entity.pdbx_description
1 polymer ?
#
loop_
_entity_poly.entity_id
_entity_poly.type
_entity_poly.pdbx_seq_one_letter_code
_entity_poly.pdbx_strand_id
1 'polypeptide(L)'
;MKKISLVSGIELFLCRKKTMIMRKIILTGICVTLFSLGVFAQNFGMQFSPEERAQMQTEWMKENLQLNDSQLVKVDSLNLEYALKMEKVKGINGNLNKLKAARKISEEKDKKLKMLLEEKQFALYLDKRKELQKQAREMVKERK
;
A
#
# COMPACT_ATOMS: atom_id res chain seq x y z
N MET A 1 -28.67 72.35 37.32
CA MET A 1 -27.76 72.08 36.19
C MET A 1 -27.08 70.73 36.36
N LYS A 2 -26.98 69.95 35.26
CA LYS A 2 -26.06 68.80 35.00
C LYS A 2 -26.24 67.50 35.79
N LYS A 3 -27.20 66.65 35.37
CA LYS A 3 -27.16 65.18 35.54
C LYS A 3 -27.61 64.47 34.25
N ILE A 4 -26.91 64.66 33.12
CA ILE A 4 -27.23 63.91 31.88
C ILE A 4 -25.96 63.40 31.14
N SER A 5 -24.75 63.86 31.44
CA SER A 5 -23.58 63.59 30.57
C SER A 5 -22.70 62.38 30.93
N LEU A 6 -23.06 61.54 31.91
CA LEU A 6 -22.19 60.42 32.35
C LEU A 6 -22.68 59.02 31.97
N VAL A 7 -23.92 58.87 31.51
CA VAL A 7 -24.47 57.55 31.15
C VAL A 7 -24.13 57.15 29.71
N SER A 8 -23.90 58.12 28.81
CA SER A 8 -23.59 57.85 27.39
C SER A 8 -22.16 57.33 27.14
N GLY A 9 -21.19 57.66 28.01
CA GLY A 9 -19.79 57.25 27.81
C GLY A 9 -19.51 55.79 28.14
N ILE A 10 -20.20 55.22 29.12
CA ILE A 10 -19.98 53.84 29.58
C ILE A 10 -20.59 52.84 28.58
N GLU A 11 -21.78 53.14 28.05
CA GLU A 11 -22.45 52.36 27.00
C GLU A 11 -21.61 52.27 25.71
N LEU A 12 -21.05 53.39 25.25
CA LEU A 12 -20.16 53.46 24.07
C LEU A 12 -18.84 52.70 24.28
N PHE A 13 -18.28 52.71 25.49
CA PHE A 13 -17.05 51.99 25.82
C PHE A 13 -17.25 50.48 25.88
N LEU A 14 -18.38 50.02 26.44
CA LEU A 14 -18.73 48.59 26.52
C LEU A 14 -19.04 47.99 25.14
N CYS A 15 -19.73 48.73 24.26
CA CYS A 15 -20.01 48.31 22.88
C CYS A 15 -18.73 48.19 22.03
N ARG A 16 -17.77 49.10 22.21
CA ARG A 16 -16.47 49.10 21.51
C ARG A 16 -15.50 48.02 22.03
N LYS A 17 -15.60 47.62 23.30
CA LYS A 17 -14.85 46.47 23.87
C LYS A 17 -15.39 45.12 23.39
N LYS A 18 -16.72 44.95 23.33
CA LYS A 18 -17.39 43.73 22.82
C LYS A 18 -17.05 43.44 21.36
N THR A 19 -17.06 44.47 20.52
CA THR A 19 -16.74 44.37 19.08
C THR A 19 -15.28 44.04 18.80
N MET A 20 -14.33 44.52 19.62
CA MET A 20 -12.91 44.14 19.50
C MET A 20 -12.59 42.72 19.99
N ILE A 21 -13.28 42.24 21.02
CA ILE A 21 -13.10 40.87 21.54
C ILE A 21 -13.67 39.84 20.54
N MET A 22 -14.84 40.10 19.95
CA MET A 22 -15.41 39.21 18.92
C MET A 22 -14.52 39.13 17.67
N ARG A 23 -13.94 40.25 17.22
CA ARG A 23 -13.06 40.28 16.04
C ARG A 23 -11.75 39.50 16.26
N LYS A 24 -11.22 39.48 17.49
CA LYS A 24 -10.07 38.65 17.89
C LYS A 24 -10.43 37.17 18.00
N ILE A 25 -11.60 36.83 18.55
CA ILE A 25 -12.07 35.44 18.64
C ILE A 25 -12.36 34.86 17.23
N ILE A 26 -12.88 35.67 16.30
CA ILE A 26 -13.09 35.27 14.91
C ILE A 26 -11.74 35.04 14.19
N LEU A 27 -10.72 35.87 14.43
CA LEU A 27 -9.38 35.69 13.84
C LEU A 27 -8.59 34.53 14.44
N THR A 28 -8.72 34.24 15.75
CA THR A 28 -8.01 33.13 16.40
C THR A 28 -8.71 31.78 16.22
N GLY A 29 -10.04 31.75 16.02
CA GLY A 29 -10.81 30.52 15.79
C GLY A 29 -10.61 29.87 14.42
N ILE A 30 -10.16 30.64 13.41
CA ILE A 30 -9.92 30.15 12.05
C ILE A 30 -8.56 29.44 11.91
N CYS A 31 -7.59 29.71 12.79
CA CYS A 31 -6.27 29.08 12.73
C CYS A 31 -6.17 27.69 13.38
N VAL A 32 -7.16 27.28 14.19
CA VAL A 32 -7.07 26.02 14.98
C VAL A 32 -7.79 24.84 14.31
N THR A 33 -8.59 25.08 13.26
CA THR A 33 -9.42 24.04 12.62
C THR A 33 -8.76 23.34 11.43
N LEU A 34 -7.52 23.67 11.07
CA LEU A 34 -6.82 23.09 9.90
C LEU A 34 -5.80 21.99 10.24
N PHE A 35 -5.72 21.52 11.49
CA PHE A 35 -4.67 20.57 11.92
C PHE A 35 -5.09 19.09 11.94
N SER A 36 -6.31 18.72 11.52
CA SER A 36 -6.84 17.36 11.75
C SER A 36 -7.00 16.48 10.51
N LEU A 37 -6.41 16.82 9.36
CA LEU A 37 -6.49 15.97 8.17
C LEU A 37 -5.09 15.54 7.73
N GLY A 38 -4.73 14.29 8.06
CA GLY A 38 -3.70 13.57 7.33
C GLY A 38 -2.70 12.79 8.17
N VAL A 39 -3.14 11.73 8.86
CA VAL A 39 -2.23 10.62 9.24
C VAL A 39 -2.82 9.30 8.77
N PHE A 40 -2.90 9.11 7.45
CA PHE A 40 -2.90 7.79 6.82
C PHE A 40 -1.56 7.60 6.10
N ALA A 41 -0.46 7.60 6.85
CA ALA A 41 0.90 7.54 6.29
C ALA A 41 1.68 6.28 6.69
N GLN A 42 1.02 5.22 7.17
CA GLN A 42 1.74 3.99 7.56
C GLN A 42 1.09 2.77 6.91
N ASN A 43 1.85 2.15 6.00
CA ASN A 43 1.64 0.84 5.39
C ASN A 43 0.89 0.78 4.04
N PHE A 44 1.29 1.60 3.06
CA PHE A 44 0.99 1.34 1.64
C PHE A 44 1.92 0.26 1.05
N GLY A 45 1.82 -0.95 1.57
CA GLY A 45 2.14 -2.16 0.82
C GLY A 45 0.81 -2.84 0.53
N MET A 46 0.35 -2.83 -0.72
CA MET A 46 -0.90 -3.49 -1.11
C MET A 46 -0.83 -4.96 -0.66
N GLN A 47 -1.58 -5.29 0.39
CA GLN A 47 -1.59 -6.64 0.95
C GLN A 47 -2.65 -7.46 0.21
N PHE A 48 -2.21 -8.13 -0.85
CA PHE A 48 -3.04 -9.10 -1.54
C PHE A 48 -3.22 -10.36 -0.72
N SER A 49 -4.43 -10.94 -0.78
CA SER A 49 -4.68 -12.29 -0.28
C SER A 49 -3.85 -13.32 -1.07
N PRO A 50 -3.66 -14.55 -0.52
CA PRO A 50 -3.04 -15.63 -1.27
C PRO A 50 -3.74 -15.92 -2.60
N GLU A 51 -5.06 -15.86 -2.63
CA GLU A 51 -5.90 -16.12 -3.79
C GLU A 51 -5.73 -15.03 -4.85
N GLU A 52 -5.80 -13.75 -4.46
CA GLU A 52 -5.56 -12.62 -5.37
C GLU A 52 -4.15 -12.68 -5.97
N ARG A 53 -3.14 -12.99 -5.14
CA ARG A 53 -1.76 -13.13 -5.59
C ARG A 53 -1.60 -14.32 -6.55
N ALA A 54 -2.32 -15.41 -6.33
CA ALA A 54 -2.30 -16.56 -7.22
C ALA A 54 -2.93 -16.21 -8.56
N GLN A 55 -4.10 -15.57 -8.55
CA GLN A 55 -4.80 -15.11 -9.76
C GLN A 55 -3.93 -14.17 -10.59
N MET A 56 -3.30 -13.17 -9.97
CA MET A 56 -2.39 -12.25 -10.68
C MET A 56 -1.22 -12.98 -11.35
N GLN A 57 -0.67 -14.00 -10.68
CA GLN A 57 0.40 -14.83 -11.27
C GLN A 57 -0.13 -15.67 -12.43
N THR A 58 -1.31 -16.25 -12.30
CA THR A 58 -1.95 -17.07 -13.34
C THR A 58 -2.24 -16.24 -14.59
N GLU A 59 -2.88 -15.06 -14.44
CA GLU A 59 -3.16 -14.17 -15.57
C GLU A 59 -1.88 -13.71 -16.25
N TRP A 60 -0.87 -13.31 -15.48
CA TRP A 60 0.42 -12.95 -16.04
C TRP A 60 1.06 -14.11 -16.83
N MET A 61 1.00 -15.35 -16.30
CA MET A 61 1.53 -16.52 -17.01
C MET A 61 0.73 -16.84 -18.28
N LYS A 62 -0.59 -16.70 -18.25
CA LYS A 62 -1.47 -16.88 -19.41
C LYS A 62 -1.11 -15.91 -20.54
N GLU A 63 -0.95 -14.63 -20.22
CA GLU A 63 -0.61 -13.58 -21.18
C GLU A 63 0.79 -13.76 -21.79
N ASN A 64 1.75 -14.28 -21.02
CA ASN A 64 3.16 -14.30 -21.42
C ASN A 64 3.64 -15.65 -21.96
N LEU A 65 3.02 -16.78 -21.58
CA LEU A 65 3.55 -18.12 -21.84
C LEU A 65 2.71 -18.93 -22.83
N GLN A 66 1.61 -18.38 -23.37
CA GLN A 66 0.72 -19.06 -24.32
C GLN A 66 0.29 -20.45 -23.81
N LEU A 67 -0.18 -20.50 -22.57
CA LEU A 67 -0.61 -21.74 -21.93
C LEU A 67 -1.86 -22.29 -22.62
N ASN A 68 -1.91 -23.61 -22.83
CA ASN A 68 -3.18 -24.26 -23.20
C ASN A 68 -4.09 -24.43 -21.97
N ASP A 69 -5.37 -24.75 -22.20
CA ASP A 69 -6.38 -24.84 -21.13
C ASP A 69 -6.00 -25.84 -20.03
N SER A 70 -5.42 -26.99 -20.39
CA SER A 70 -5.00 -28.00 -19.40
C SER A 70 -3.82 -27.50 -18.56
N GLN A 71 -2.86 -26.80 -19.17
CA GLN A 71 -1.75 -26.19 -18.46
C GLN A 71 -2.25 -25.07 -17.54
N LEU A 72 -3.18 -24.24 -18.01
CA LEU A 72 -3.73 -23.12 -17.26
C LEU A 72 -4.37 -23.58 -15.94
N VAL A 73 -5.22 -24.61 -15.97
CA VAL A 73 -5.86 -25.17 -14.77
C VAL A 73 -4.83 -25.71 -13.76
N LYS A 74 -3.79 -26.40 -14.26
CA LYS A 74 -2.72 -26.95 -13.40
C LYS A 74 -1.84 -25.85 -12.81
N VAL A 75 -1.50 -24.83 -13.61
CA VAL A 75 -0.70 -23.68 -13.19
C VAL A 75 -1.45 -22.84 -12.17
N ASP A 76 -2.76 -22.65 -12.35
CA ASP A 76 -3.59 -21.93 -11.40
C ASP A 76 -3.62 -22.60 -10.02
N SER A 77 -3.92 -23.90 -10.01
CA SER A 77 -3.87 -24.73 -8.80
C SER A 77 -2.50 -24.68 -8.12
N LEU A 78 -1.42 -24.74 -8.91
CA LEU A 78 -0.06 -24.64 -8.40
C LEU A 78 0.24 -23.25 -7.82
N ASN A 79 -0.18 -22.18 -8.48
CA ASN A 79 0.03 -20.82 -8.00
C ASN A 79 -0.69 -20.59 -6.67
N LEU A 80 -1.92 -21.12 -6.51
CA LEU A 80 -2.65 -21.06 -5.25
C LEU A 80 -1.94 -21.84 -4.13
N GLU A 81 -1.51 -23.08 -4.39
CA GLU A 81 -0.76 -23.89 -3.42
C GLU A 81 0.46 -23.11 -2.89
N TYR A 82 1.22 -22.49 -3.79
CA TYR A 82 2.45 -21.80 -3.43
C TYR A 82 2.22 -20.39 -2.86
N ALA A 83 1.12 -19.72 -3.21
CA ALA A 83 0.71 -18.49 -2.56
C ALA A 83 0.35 -18.73 -1.09
N LEU A 84 -0.40 -19.80 -0.79
CA LEU A 84 -0.71 -20.21 0.58
C LEU A 84 0.54 -20.60 1.37
N LYS A 85 1.52 -21.26 0.74
CA LYS A 85 2.83 -21.52 1.38
C LYS A 85 3.58 -20.24 1.67
N MET A 86 3.57 -19.28 0.74
CA MET A 86 4.23 -17.99 0.92
C MET A 86 3.57 -17.17 2.04
N GLU A 87 2.26 -17.29 2.23
CA GLU A 87 1.54 -16.63 3.33
C GLU A 87 2.08 -17.06 4.70
N LYS A 88 2.38 -18.36 4.87
CA LYS A 88 2.96 -18.90 6.10
C LYS A 88 4.34 -18.31 6.43
N VAL A 89 5.08 -17.80 5.42
CA VAL A 89 6.40 -17.17 5.63
C VAL A 89 6.27 -15.88 6.44
N LYS A 90 5.12 -15.19 6.40
CA LYS A 90 4.90 -13.96 7.17
C LYS A 90 5.10 -14.18 8.68
N GLY A 91 4.75 -15.36 9.18
CA GLY A 91 4.88 -15.76 10.59
C GLY A 91 6.28 -16.22 11.02
N ILE A 92 7.26 -16.33 10.12
CA ILE A 92 8.63 -16.76 10.47
C ILE A 92 9.39 -15.61 11.12
N ASN A 93 10.08 -15.86 12.22
CA ASN A 93 10.91 -14.83 12.86
C ASN A 93 12.26 -14.64 12.15
N GLY A 94 12.66 -13.38 11.97
CA GLY A 94 13.94 -12.96 11.39
C GLY A 94 13.92 -12.84 9.86
N ASN A 95 14.42 -11.71 9.35
CA ASN A 95 14.42 -11.39 7.92
C ASN A 95 15.19 -12.40 7.06
N LEU A 96 16.34 -12.87 7.55
CA LEU A 96 17.14 -13.88 6.83
C LEU A 96 16.39 -15.22 6.73
N ASN A 97 15.68 -15.63 7.78
CA ASN A 97 14.93 -16.88 7.78
C ASN A 97 13.71 -16.79 6.86
N LYS A 98 12.98 -15.66 6.88
CA LYS A 98 11.91 -15.37 5.91
C LYS A 98 12.43 -15.47 4.48
N LEU A 99 13.57 -14.84 4.19
CA LEU A 99 14.18 -14.86 2.86
C LEU A 99 14.58 -16.28 2.42
N LYS A 100 15.20 -17.06 3.32
CA LYS A 100 15.55 -18.46 3.05
C LYS A 100 14.32 -19.32 2.77
N ALA A 101 13.27 -19.18 3.57
CA ALA A 101 12.02 -19.91 3.40
C ALA A 101 11.33 -19.54 2.07
N ALA A 102 11.22 -18.24 1.77
CA ALA A 102 10.64 -17.75 0.52
C ALA A 102 11.41 -18.27 -0.71
N ARG A 103 12.74 -18.28 -0.67
CA ARG A 103 13.58 -18.84 -1.75
C ARG A 103 13.32 -20.32 -1.96
N LYS A 104 13.32 -21.11 -0.89
CA LYS A 104 13.03 -22.55 -0.96
C LYS A 104 11.66 -22.83 -1.60
N ILE A 105 10.62 -22.10 -1.15
CA ILE A 105 9.27 -22.21 -1.71
C ILE A 105 9.27 -21.85 -3.20
N SER A 106 9.98 -20.80 -3.60
CA SER A 106 10.09 -20.42 -5.02
C SER A 106 10.79 -21.50 -5.86
N GLU A 107 11.90 -22.06 -5.38
CA GLU A 107 12.64 -23.11 -6.07
C GLU A 107 11.83 -24.40 -6.21
N GLU A 108 11.07 -24.77 -5.17
CA GLU A 108 10.13 -25.88 -5.23
C GLU A 108 9.03 -25.64 -6.27
N LYS A 109 8.50 -24.40 -6.36
CA LYS A 109 7.51 -24.03 -7.38
C LYS A 109 8.07 -24.20 -8.79
N ASP A 110 9.30 -23.77 -9.02
CA ASP A 110 9.96 -23.86 -10.32
C ASP A 110 10.13 -25.29 -10.79
N LYS A 111 10.53 -26.19 -9.89
CA LYS A 111 10.65 -27.61 -10.20
C LYS A 111 9.32 -28.19 -10.65
N LYS A 112 8.21 -27.82 -9.98
CA LYS A 112 6.87 -28.23 -10.37
C LYS A 112 6.43 -27.60 -11.70
N LEU A 113 6.67 -26.30 -11.90
CA LEU A 113 6.38 -25.62 -13.17
C LEU A 113 7.11 -26.26 -14.34
N LYS A 114 8.39 -26.64 -14.18
CA LYS A 114 9.16 -27.31 -15.23
C LYS A 114 8.53 -28.63 -15.69
N MET A 115 7.79 -29.32 -14.83
CA MET A 115 7.08 -30.55 -15.20
C MET A 115 5.73 -30.28 -15.88
N LEU A 116 5.15 -29.08 -15.70
CA LEU A 116 3.84 -28.70 -16.24
C LEU A 116 3.94 -27.95 -17.57
N LEU A 117 5.05 -27.23 -17.77
CA LEU A 117 5.30 -26.40 -18.93
C LEU A 117 6.19 -27.10 -19.94
N GLU A 118 6.03 -26.75 -21.21
CA GLU A 118 6.99 -27.11 -22.24
C GLU A 118 8.33 -26.41 -22.00
N GLU A 119 9.41 -26.97 -22.53
CA GLU A 119 10.76 -26.43 -22.33
C GLU A 119 10.89 -24.97 -22.76
N LYS A 120 10.30 -24.61 -23.91
CA LYS A 120 10.28 -23.22 -24.42
C LYS A 120 9.50 -22.28 -23.50
N GLN A 121 8.34 -22.72 -23.00
CA GLN A 121 7.52 -21.93 -22.07
C GLN A 121 8.24 -21.72 -20.73
N PHE A 122 8.91 -22.76 -20.21
CA PHE A 122 9.66 -22.66 -18.97
C PHE A 122 10.90 -21.75 -19.11
N ALA A 123 11.61 -21.83 -20.23
CA ALA A 123 12.72 -20.92 -20.53
C ALA A 123 12.23 -19.44 -20.56
N LEU A 124 11.13 -19.18 -21.26
CA LEU A 124 10.51 -17.85 -21.33
C LEU A 124 10.08 -17.34 -19.94
N TYR A 125 9.50 -18.22 -19.12
CA TYR A 125 9.15 -17.92 -17.73
C TYR A 125 10.38 -17.47 -16.92
N LEU A 126 11.50 -18.21 -17.02
CA LEU A 126 12.72 -17.87 -16.29
C LEU A 126 13.28 -16.52 -16.71
N ASP A 127 13.28 -16.21 -18.00
CA ASP A 127 13.83 -14.96 -18.51
C ASP A 127 12.97 -13.76 -18.13
N LYS A 128 11.65 -13.87 -18.30
CA LYS A 128 10.71 -12.83 -17.83
C LYS A 128 10.82 -12.60 -16.32
N ARG A 129 11.04 -13.66 -15.53
CA ARG A 129 11.24 -13.52 -14.09
C ARG A 129 12.55 -12.82 -13.74
N LYS A 130 13.65 -13.08 -14.47
CA LYS A 130 14.91 -12.35 -14.28
C LYS A 130 14.71 -10.85 -14.55
N GLU A 131 13.95 -10.52 -15.60
CA GLU A 131 13.63 -9.12 -15.93
C GLU A 131 12.83 -8.45 -14.80
N LEU A 132 11.77 -9.08 -14.30
CA LEU A 132 11.01 -8.56 -13.15
C LEU A 132 11.89 -8.38 -11.91
N GLN A 133 12.82 -9.30 -11.65
CA GLN A 133 13.77 -9.17 -10.55
C GLN A 133 14.75 -8.00 -10.75
N LYS A 134 15.18 -7.74 -11.99
CA LYS A 134 16.05 -6.61 -12.32
C LYS A 134 15.31 -5.30 -12.11
N GLN A 135 14.10 -5.16 -12.66
CA GLN A 135 13.23 -4.00 -12.47
C GLN A 135 12.96 -3.73 -10.98
N ALA A 136 12.66 -4.78 -10.21
CA ALA A 136 12.47 -4.65 -8.77
C ALA A 136 13.73 -4.13 -8.04
N ARG A 137 14.93 -4.55 -8.45
CA ARG A 137 16.19 -4.05 -7.88
C ARG A 137 16.44 -2.59 -8.26
N GLU A 138 16.13 -2.20 -9.49
CA GLU A 138 16.28 -0.82 -9.98
C GLU A 138 15.33 0.12 -9.23
N MET A 139 14.06 -0.23 -9.10
CA MET A 139 13.09 0.54 -8.30
C MET A 139 13.52 0.71 -6.83
N VAL A 140 14.17 -0.30 -6.24
CA VAL A 140 14.70 -0.20 -4.87
C VAL A 140 15.93 0.72 -4.81
N LYS A 141 16.77 0.76 -5.84
CA LYS A 141 17.91 1.68 -5.92
C LYS A 141 17.46 3.13 -6.07
N GLU A 142 16.46 3.39 -6.92
CA GLU A 142 15.93 4.75 -7.15
C GLU A 142 15.22 5.34 -5.93
N ARG A 143 14.72 4.50 -5.03
CA ARG A 143 14.08 4.92 -3.77
C ARG A 143 15.07 5.21 -2.64
N LYS A 144 16.36 4.93 -2.82
CA LYS A 144 17.42 5.20 -1.84
C LYS A 144 18.14 6.49 -2.16
#